data_AF-A0A853ABY9-F1
#
_entry.id   AF-A0A853ABY9-F1
#
_cell.length_a   1.000
_cell.length_b   1.000
_cell.length_c   1.000
_cell.angle_alpha   90.00
_cell.angle_beta   90.00
_cell.angle_gamma   90.00
#
_symmetry.space_group_name_H-M   'P 1'
#
loop_
_entity.id
_entity.type
_entity.pdbx_description
1 polymer ?
#
loop_
_entity_poly.entity_id
_entity_poly.type
_entity_poly.pdbx_seq_one_letter_code
_entity_poly.pdbx_strand_id
1 'polypeptide(L)'
;MGGPGVQDVGEGTEPLDPDRCTTREEFTALLNEARHRAGLSYAGVERRARSLPPRDGHQPSLARSTLSDMLTGKRAPNKTNLEIYLLVCGVPEKDLPRWMEARRRVWEATPEPTRKPAPTYHLRTVLVTAVGALLLGAAVGAGGLSLLSPDPARGSAGPLVPLEVRTHDWTHWSPDPRNETRAGEVWPGRHGFVCWTVGTRYTWHDATGTDRTSSDTWLRLATDYYGNRGVYVSDLAVATEPEAPKRVLPQCD
;
A
#
# COMPACT_ATOMS: atom_id res chain seq x y z
N MET A 1 -37.97 -46.06 26.05
CA MET A 1 -37.77 -45.05 25.01
C MET A 1 -37.58 -43.71 25.71
N GLY A 2 -36.43 -43.08 25.54
CA GLY A 2 -36.05 -41.85 26.25
C GLY A 2 -34.54 -41.69 26.22
N GLY A 3 -33.98 -41.40 25.05
CA GLY A 3 -32.57 -41.06 24.92
C GLY A 3 -32.35 -39.59 25.29
N PRO A 4 -31.31 -39.25 26.06
CA PRO A 4 -31.05 -37.88 26.45
C PRO A 4 -30.58 -37.06 25.24
N GLY A 5 -31.16 -35.86 25.11
CA GLY A 5 -30.87 -34.91 24.06
C GLY A 5 -29.40 -34.50 24.05
N VAL A 6 -28.77 -34.67 22.88
CA VAL A 6 -27.52 -34.02 22.53
C VAL A 6 -27.81 -32.52 22.44
N GLN A 7 -27.39 -31.77 23.45
CA GLN A 7 -27.29 -30.32 23.36
C GLN A 7 -26.03 -30.02 22.56
N ASP A 8 -26.23 -29.76 21.26
CA ASP A 8 -25.24 -29.15 20.39
C ASP A 8 -25.09 -27.68 20.79
N VAL A 9 -24.20 -27.42 21.75
CA VAL A 9 -23.77 -26.05 22.08
C VAL A 9 -22.55 -25.75 21.20
N GLY A 10 -22.82 -25.48 19.93
CA GLY A 10 -21.88 -24.85 19.02
C GLY A 10 -21.63 -23.42 19.51
N GLU A 11 -20.66 -23.27 20.42
CA GLU A 11 -20.14 -21.99 20.88
C GLU A 11 -19.51 -21.27 19.68
N GLY A 12 -20.32 -20.48 19.00
CA GLY A 12 -19.95 -19.69 17.83
C GLY A 12 -18.87 -18.69 18.22
N THR A 13 -17.62 -19.03 17.97
CA THR A 13 -16.52 -18.07 18.04
C THR A 13 -16.77 -17.06 16.93
N GLU A 14 -17.25 -15.87 17.30
CA GLU A 14 -17.53 -14.77 16.37
C GLU A 14 -16.36 -14.62 15.39
N PRO A 15 -16.63 -14.57 14.06
CA PRO A 15 -15.58 -14.42 13.06
C PRO A 15 -14.71 -13.19 13.37
N LEU A 16 -13.40 -13.33 13.22
CA LEU A 16 -12.50 -12.17 13.36
C LEU A 16 -12.81 -11.18 12.24
N ASP A 17 -13.37 -10.04 12.61
CA ASP A 17 -13.80 -9.02 11.67
C ASP A 17 -12.87 -7.78 11.74
N PRO A 18 -11.86 -7.68 10.84
CA PRO A 18 -10.97 -6.54 10.81
C PRO A 18 -11.69 -5.24 10.42
N ASP A 19 -12.89 -5.32 9.83
CA ASP A 19 -13.63 -4.13 9.40
C ASP A 19 -14.19 -3.28 10.54
N ARG A 20 -14.25 -3.86 11.73
CA ARG A 20 -14.70 -3.18 12.95
C ARG A 20 -13.58 -2.43 13.67
N CYS A 21 -12.32 -2.67 13.32
CA CYS A 21 -11.19 -1.99 13.94
C CYS A 21 -11.09 -0.54 13.44
N THR A 22 -11.14 0.40 14.39
CA THR A 22 -11.00 1.84 14.17
C THR A 22 -9.73 2.41 14.79
N THR A 23 -9.16 1.71 15.78
CA THR A 23 -7.93 2.11 16.48
C THR A 23 -6.79 1.13 16.30
N ARG A 24 -5.56 1.58 16.54
CA ARG A 24 -4.36 0.73 16.45
C ARG A 24 -4.39 -0.36 17.52
N GLU A 25 -4.89 -0.02 18.70
CA GLU A 25 -5.05 -0.90 19.86
C GLU A 25 -6.06 -2.00 19.57
N GLU A 26 -7.20 -1.68 18.95
CA GLU A 26 -8.18 -2.68 18.51
C GLU A 26 -7.58 -3.64 17.50
N PHE A 27 -6.82 -3.13 16.53
CA PHE A 27 -6.20 -3.98 15.51
C PHE A 27 -5.12 -4.89 16.10
N THR A 28 -4.28 -4.40 17.02
CA THR A 28 -3.25 -5.24 17.67
C THR A 28 -3.86 -6.28 18.58
N ALA A 29 -4.97 -5.97 19.25
CA ALA A 29 -5.76 -6.94 20.00
C ALA A 29 -6.32 -8.02 19.06
N LEU A 30 -6.87 -7.63 17.90
CA LEU A 30 -7.40 -8.56 16.91
C LEU A 30 -6.31 -9.48 16.31
N LEU A 31 -5.11 -8.96 16.06
CA LEU A 31 -3.97 -9.79 15.65
C LEU A 31 -3.59 -10.81 16.73
N ASN A 32 -3.53 -10.38 17.99
CA ASN A 32 -3.23 -11.28 19.09
C ASN A 32 -4.29 -12.37 19.22
N GLU A 33 -5.56 -12.03 19.08
CA GLU A 33 -6.67 -12.99 19.07
C GLU A 33 -6.54 -14.01 17.93
N ALA A 34 -6.20 -13.56 16.70
CA ALA A 34 -5.93 -14.47 15.58
C ALA A 34 -4.85 -15.50 15.91
N ARG A 35 -3.75 -15.06 16.53
CA ARG A 35 -2.67 -15.93 16.97
C ARG A 35 -3.08 -16.87 18.11
N HIS A 36 -3.90 -16.39 19.05
CA HIS A 36 -4.40 -17.20 20.17
C HIS A 36 -5.34 -18.30 19.67
N ARG A 37 -6.27 -18.00 18.75
CA ARG A 37 -7.13 -19.00 18.10
C ARG A 37 -6.33 -20.02 17.29
N ALA A 38 -5.22 -19.60 16.67
CA ALA A 38 -4.30 -20.50 15.98
C ALA A 38 -3.43 -21.35 16.94
N GLY A 39 -3.49 -21.11 18.26
CA GLY A 39 -2.68 -21.82 19.25
C GLY A 39 -1.18 -21.54 19.16
N LEU A 40 -0.79 -20.38 18.61
CA LEU A 40 0.61 -20.09 18.29
C LEU A 40 1.29 -19.20 19.34
N SER A 41 2.47 -19.62 19.79
CA SER A 41 3.43 -18.74 20.45
C SER A 41 4.20 -17.91 19.42
N TYR A 42 4.94 -16.87 19.84
CA TYR A 42 5.80 -16.10 18.91
C TYR A 42 6.84 -16.98 18.21
N ALA A 43 7.41 -17.96 18.93
CA ALA A 43 8.31 -18.95 18.34
C ALA A 43 7.57 -19.91 17.38
N GLY A 44 6.30 -20.21 17.67
CA GLY A 44 5.42 -20.96 16.77
C GLY A 44 5.17 -20.22 15.46
N VAL A 45 4.89 -18.92 15.53
CA VAL A 45 4.68 -18.06 14.36
C VAL A 45 5.93 -18.03 13.48
N GLU A 46 7.09 -17.75 14.07
CA GLU A 46 8.36 -17.70 13.34
C GLU A 46 8.69 -19.04 12.65
N ARG A 47 8.48 -20.16 13.35
CA ARG A 47 8.70 -21.50 12.79
C ARG A 47 7.77 -21.77 11.61
N ARG A 48 6.49 -21.45 11.75
CA ARG A 48 5.47 -21.71 10.73
C ARG A 48 5.61 -20.79 9.53
N ALA A 49 6.10 -19.56 9.72
CA ALA A 49 6.46 -18.65 8.62
C ALA A 49 7.52 -19.28 7.69
N ARG A 50 8.55 -19.92 8.26
CA ARG A 50 9.57 -20.65 7.50
C ARG A 50 9.06 -21.90 6.79
N SER A 51 7.87 -22.38 7.11
CA SER A 51 7.24 -23.53 6.45
C SER A 51 6.28 -23.13 5.33
N LEU A 52 6.03 -21.83 5.13
CA LEU A 52 5.27 -21.36 3.99
C LEU A 52 6.05 -21.59 2.67
N PRO A 53 5.35 -21.76 1.53
CA PRO A 53 6.01 -21.82 0.25
C PRO A 53 6.81 -20.53 -0.03
N PRO A 54 7.95 -20.61 -0.75
CA PRO A 54 8.68 -19.43 -1.19
C PRO A 54 7.78 -18.47 -1.97
N ARG A 55 7.94 -17.17 -1.72
CA ARG A 55 7.30 -16.10 -2.48
C ARG A 55 8.40 -15.24 -3.11
N ASP A 56 8.26 -14.94 -4.40
CA ASP A 56 9.20 -14.11 -5.16
C ASP A 56 10.67 -14.58 -5.03
N GLY A 57 10.89 -15.89 -5.00
CA GLY A 57 12.23 -16.48 -4.86
C GLY A 57 12.83 -16.42 -3.44
N HIS A 58 12.11 -15.91 -2.46
CA HIS A 58 12.55 -15.80 -1.07
C HIS A 58 11.71 -16.65 -0.12
N GLN A 59 12.36 -17.24 0.89
CA GLN A 59 11.67 -17.96 1.96
C GLN A 59 11.03 -16.95 2.93
N PRO A 60 9.70 -17.01 3.14
CA PRO A 60 9.05 -16.15 4.13
C PRO A 60 9.65 -16.33 5.52
N SER A 61 9.94 -15.21 6.21
CA SER A 61 10.41 -15.23 7.58
C SER A 61 9.91 -14.02 8.36
N LEU A 62 9.67 -14.21 9.66
CA LEU A 62 9.25 -13.17 10.59
C LEU A 62 10.13 -13.22 11.82
N ALA A 63 11.05 -12.26 11.95
CA ALA A 63 11.90 -12.16 13.13
C ALA A 63 11.06 -11.90 14.39
N ARG A 64 11.47 -12.49 15.52
CA ARG A 64 10.77 -12.35 16.81
C ARG A 64 10.63 -10.88 17.26
N SER A 65 11.64 -10.06 17.00
CA SER A 65 11.60 -8.61 17.29
C SER A 65 10.51 -7.89 16.49
N THR A 66 10.41 -8.20 15.19
CA THR A 66 9.34 -7.68 14.31
C THR A 66 7.96 -8.09 14.80
N LEU A 67 7.77 -9.35 15.20
CA LEU A 67 6.51 -9.82 15.78
C LEU A 67 6.16 -9.04 17.05
N SER A 68 7.13 -8.83 17.93
CA SER A 68 6.92 -8.07 19.17
C SER A 68 6.54 -6.62 18.89
N ASP A 69 7.25 -5.94 17.99
CA ASP A 69 6.97 -4.53 17.64
C ASP A 69 5.58 -4.37 17.01
N MET A 70 5.16 -5.33 16.16
CA MET A 70 3.83 -5.36 15.53
C MET A 70 2.72 -5.60 16.55
N LEU A 71 2.86 -6.63 17.39
CA LEU A 71 1.79 -7.08 18.30
C LEU A 71 1.63 -6.22 19.54
N THR A 72 2.58 -5.33 19.80
CA THR A 72 2.49 -4.28 20.82
C THR A 72 1.99 -2.95 20.26
N GLY A 73 1.80 -2.84 18.94
CA GLY A 73 1.41 -1.60 18.28
C GLY A 73 2.51 -0.54 18.18
N LYS A 74 3.73 -0.84 18.67
CA LYS A 74 4.88 0.07 18.64
C LYS A 74 5.27 0.45 17.21
N ARG A 75 5.08 -0.46 16.25
CA ARG A 75 5.31 -0.20 14.83
C ARG A 75 4.15 -0.75 14.01
N ALA A 76 3.73 0.02 13.01
CA ALA A 76 2.85 -0.49 11.97
C ALA A 76 3.49 -1.72 11.33
N PRO A 77 2.84 -2.90 11.28
CA PRO A 77 3.36 -3.97 10.47
C PRO A 77 3.51 -3.48 9.03
N ASN A 78 4.50 -3.94 8.27
CA ASN A 78 4.47 -3.73 6.82
C ASN A 78 3.54 -4.79 6.19
N LYS A 79 3.15 -4.60 4.92
CA LYS A 79 2.20 -5.51 4.25
C LYS A 79 2.70 -6.96 4.27
N THR A 80 3.94 -7.20 3.82
CA THR A 80 4.55 -8.54 3.74
C THR A 80 4.54 -9.25 5.10
N ASN A 81 4.93 -8.56 6.16
CA ASN A 81 4.97 -9.14 7.49
C ASN A 81 3.57 -9.44 8.03
N LEU A 82 2.60 -8.57 7.76
CA LEU A 82 1.21 -8.80 8.14
C LEU A 82 0.63 -10.01 7.38
N GLU A 83 0.93 -10.13 6.08
CA GLU A 83 0.43 -11.23 5.26
C GLU A 83 0.97 -12.57 5.75
N ILE A 84 2.29 -12.67 5.90
CA ILE A 84 2.95 -13.87 6.44
C ILE A 84 2.34 -14.22 7.79
N TYR A 85 2.14 -13.23 8.66
CA TYR A 85 1.56 -13.43 9.98
C TYR A 85 0.14 -13.99 9.92
N LEU A 86 -0.73 -13.41 9.09
CA LEU A 86 -2.13 -13.81 8.96
C LEU A 86 -2.25 -15.22 8.37
N LEU A 87 -1.47 -15.54 7.34
CA LEU A 87 -1.42 -16.88 6.76
C LEU A 87 -0.94 -17.93 7.76
N VAL A 88 0.08 -17.58 8.55
CA VAL A 88 0.57 -18.44 9.62
C VAL A 88 -0.51 -18.68 10.68
N CYS A 89 -1.31 -17.66 10.98
CA CYS A 89 -2.48 -17.77 11.87
C CYS A 89 -3.69 -18.47 11.23
N GLY A 90 -3.60 -18.88 9.96
CA GLY A 90 -4.66 -19.60 9.27
C GLY A 90 -5.77 -18.72 8.72
N VAL A 91 -5.55 -17.41 8.61
CA VAL A 91 -6.48 -16.50 7.91
C VAL A 91 -6.46 -16.85 6.42
N PRO A 92 -7.61 -17.10 5.79
CA PRO A 92 -7.67 -17.42 4.36
C PRO A 92 -7.11 -16.29 3.49
N GLU A 93 -6.46 -16.64 2.37
CA GLU A 93 -5.89 -15.65 1.43
C GLU A 93 -6.93 -14.63 0.95
N LYS A 94 -8.18 -15.08 0.72
CA LYS A 94 -9.31 -14.23 0.33
C LYS A 94 -9.66 -13.13 1.33
N ASP A 95 -9.32 -13.30 2.62
CA ASP A 95 -9.64 -12.35 3.68
C ASP A 95 -8.49 -11.35 3.92
N LEU A 96 -7.28 -11.64 3.43
CA LEU A 96 -6.11 -10.76 3.58
C LEU A 96 -6.38 -9.31 3.13
N PRO A 97 -7.08 -9.02 2.02
CA PRO A 97 -7.36 -7.63 1.62
C PRO A 97 -8.10 -6.84 2.70
N ARG A 98 -9.07 -7.46 3.38
CA ARG A 98 -9.85 -6.82 4.45
C ARG A 98 -8.96 -6.46 5.65
N TRP A 99 -8.07 -7.37 6.04
CA TRP A 99 -7.13 -7.13 7.13
C TRP A 99 -6.14 -6.01 6.83
N MET A 100 -5.70 -5.94 5.58
CA MET A 100 -4.75 -4.90 5.19
C MET A 100 -5.40 -3.53 5.05
N GLU A 101 -6.64 -3.47 4.58
CA GLU A 101 -7.42 -2.23 4.55
C GLU A 101 -7.70 -1.74 5.97
N ALA A 102 -8.02 -2.63 6.90
CA ALA A 102 -8.13 -2.29 8.31
C ALA A 102 -6.82 -1.75 8.90
N ARG A 103 -5.68 -2.39 8.62
CA ARG A 103 -4.36 -1.85 8.96
C ARG A 103 -4.17 -0.45 8.36
N ARG A 104 -4.48 -0.28 7.07
CA ARG A 104 -4.36 1.02 6.39
C ARG A 104 -5.18 2.08 7.12
N ARG A 105 -6.45 1.80 7.43
CA ARG A 105 -7.33 2.69 8.20
C ARG A 105 -6.72 3.09 9.53
N VAL A 106 -6.27 2.15 10.37
CA VAL A 106 -5.86 2.49 11.74
C VAL A 106 -4.44 3.10 11.85
N TRP A 107 -3.57 2.90 10.84
CA TRP A 107 -2.23 3.51 10.81
C TRP A 107 -2.13 4.77 9.94
N GLU A 108 -2.91 4.87 8.86
CA GLU A 108 -2.97 6.04 7.97
C GLU A 108 -4.11 7.00 8.29
N ALA A 109 -5.05 6.63 9.18
CA ALA A 109 -5.91 7.60 9.83
C ALA A 109 -5.00 8.61 10.53
N THR A 110 -4.80 9.74 9.86
CA THR A 110 -4.35 10.95 10.50
C THR A 110 -5.43 11.24 11.54
N PRO A 111 -5.13 11.23 12.86
CA PRO A 111 -6.11 11.73 13.81
C PRO A 111 -6.51 13.10 13.31
N GLU A 112 -7.81 13.34 13.12
CA GLU A 112 -8.31 14.66 12.78
C GLU A 112 -7.60 15.62 13.75
N PRO A 113 -6.79 16.58 13.28
CA PRO A 113 -6.01 17.39 14.19
C PRO A 113 -7.03 18.07 15.09
N THR A 114 -7.09 17.66 16.37
CA THR A 114 -7.84 18.36 17.39
C THR A 114 -7.46 19.81 17.21
N ARG A 115 -8.42 20.62 16.77
CA ARG A 115 -8.18 21.98 16.28
C ARG A 115 -7.51 22.74 17.41
N LYS A 116 -6.17 22.79 17.38
CA LYS A 116 -5.39 23.50 18.39
C LYS A 116 -5.84 24.96 18.24
N PRO A 117 -6.39 25.60 19.29
CA PRO A 117 -6.87 26.97 19.15
C PRO A 117 -5.73 27.81 18.60
N ALA A 118 -6.04 28.62 17.60
CA ALA A 118 -5.03 29.35 16.85
C ALA A 118 -4.10 30.09 17.84
N PRO A 119 -2.77 29.88 17.77
CA PRO A 119 -1.85 30.65 18.60
C PRO A 119 -2.07 32.14 18.36
N THR A 120 -2.35 32.87 19.44
CA THR A 120 -2.53 34.31 19.40
C THR A 120 -1.14 34.95 19.24
N TYR A 121 -0.78 35.28 18.00
CA TYR A 121 0.49 35.95 17.73
C TYR A 121 0.34 37.45 17.99
N HIS A 122 1.01 37.97 19.02
CA HIS A 122 1.24 39.41 19.17
C HIS A 122 2.34 39.83 18.19
N LEU A 123 1.97 40.47 17.08
CA LEU A 123 2.92 41.06 16.13
C LEU A 123 3.73 42.15 16.84
N ARG A 124 5.01 41.88 17.12
CA ARG A 124 6.00 42.92 17.36
C ARG A 124 6.57 43.35 16.03
N THR A 125 6.21 44.55 15.59
CA THR A 125 6.74 45.21 14.40
C THR A 125 8.25 45.39 14.55
N VAL A 126 9.05 44.70 13.73
CA VAL A 126 10.49 44.97 13.59
C VAL A 126 10.69 45.67 12.26
N LEU A 127 11.10 46.94 12.33
CA LEU A 127 11.49 47.77 11.21
C LEU A 127 12.85 47.28 10.69
N VAL A 128 12.95 46.89 9.42
CA VAL A 128 14.22 46.56 8.77
C VAL A 128 14.69 47.78 8.00
N THR A 129 15.76 48.43 8.48
CA THR A 129 16.50 49.45 7.72
C THR A 129 17.50 48.78 6.80
N ALA A 130 17.32 48.91 5.49
CA ALA A 130 18.29 48.52 4.48
C ALA A 130 19.40 49.58 4.37
N VAL A 131 20.65 49.17 4.56
CA VAL A 131 21.83 49.93 4.11
C VAL A 131 22.61 49.02 3.18
N GLY A 132 22.75 49.47 1.93
CA GLY A 132 23.57 48.80 0.93
C GLY A 132 25.06 49.09 1.12
N ALA A 133 25.89 48.17 0.64
CA ALA A 133 27.26 48.45 0.25
C ALA A 133 27.69 47.43 -0.82
N LEU A 134 27.95 47.91 -2.04
CA LEU A 134 28.81 47.27 -3.03
C LEU A 134 30.23 47.17 -2.45
N LEU A 135 30.94 46.07 -2.68
CA LEU A 135 32.37 46.10 -3.02
C LEU A 135 32.78 44.80 -3.74
N LEU A 136 33.56 44.98 -4.82
CA LEU A 136 34.19 43.94 -5.64
C LEU A 136 35.29 43.19 -4.87
N GLY A 137 35.46 41.90 -5.18
CA GLY A 137 36.65 41.13 -4.81
C GLY A 137 36.65 39.74 -5.44
N ALA A 138 37.47 39.55 -6.48
CA ALA A 138 37.72 38.27 -7.13
C ALA A 138 38.67 37.40 -6.30
N ALA A 139 38.38 36.11 -6.16
CA ALA A 139 39.38 35.08 -5.86
C ALA A 139 38.92 33.70 -6.30
N VAL A 140 39.83 33.01 -6.98
CA VAL A 140 39.73 31.68 -7.58
C VAL A 140 39.51 30.61 -6.51
N GLY A 141 38.49 29.78 -6.68
CA GLY A 141 38.23 28.62 -5.83
C GLY A 141 37.63 27.48 -6.66
N ALA A 142 38.51 26.62 -7.18
CA ALA A 142 38.16 25.35 -7.78
C ALA A 142 37.64 24.40 -6.68
N GLY A 143 36.36 24.49 -6.36
CA GLY A 143 35.65 23.54 -5.51
C GLY A 143 34.53 22.91 -6.33
N GLY A 144 34.68 21.63 -6.64
CA GLY A 144 33.74 20.88 -7.48
C GLY A 144 32.30 21.05 -7.03
N LEU A 145 31.52 21.77 -7.85
CA LEU A 145 30.09 21.55 -7.93
C LEU A 145 29.90 20.13 -8.45
N SER A 146 29.77 19.18 -7.53
CA SER A 146 29.04 17.97 -7.80
C SER A 146 27.67 18.44 -8.26
N LEU A 147 27.46 18.40 -9.58
CA LEU A 147 26.13 18.41 -10.14
C LEU A 147 25.41 17.27 -9.43
N LEU A 148 24.54 17.61 -8.49
CA LEU A 148 23.46 16.74 -8.11
C LEU A 148 22.68 16.55 -9.41
N SER A 149 23.03 15.50 -10.15
CA SER A 149 22.18 14.99 -11.20
C SER A 149 20.80 14.85 -10.57
N PRO A 150 19.77 15.56 -11.06
CA PRO A 150 18.43 15.37 -10.54
C PRO A 150 18.12 13.88 -10.62
N ASP A 151 17.79 13.31 -9.46
CA ASP A 151 17.34 11.94 -9.35
C ASP A 151 16.19 11.74 -10.35
N PRO A 152 16.33 10.87 -11.37
CA PRO A 152 15.25 10.60 -12.33
C PRO A 152 14.00 10.01 -11.65
N ALA A 153 14.10 9.61 -10.37
CA ALA A 153 12.95 9.18 -9.56
C ALA A 153 12.14 10.33 -8.94
N ARG A 154 12.56 11.61 -9.06
CA ARG A 154 11.66 12.76 -8.86
C ARG A 154 10.75 12.91 -10.09
N GLY A 155 9.89 11.91 -10.27
CA GLY A 155 8.79 11.96 -11.22
C GLY A 155 7.95 13.21 -10.97
N SER A 156 7.68 13.90 -12.07
CA SER A 156 6.89 15.12 -12.21
C SER A 156 5.72 15.19 -11.22
N ALA A 157 5.64 16.28 -10.47
CA ALA A 157 4.52 16.63 -9.61
C ALA A 157 3.27 17.03 -10.44
N GLY A 158 2.90 16.19 -11.41
CA GLY A 158 1.66 16.36 -12.17
C GLY A 158 0.44 16.22 -11.25
N PRO A 159 -0.70 16.85 -11.60
CA PRO A 159 -1.92 16.70 -10.84
C PRO A 159 -2.35 15.23 -10.82
N LEU A 160 -2.55 14.68 -9.61
CA LEU A 160 -3.08 13.34 -9.44
C LEU A 160 -4.56 13.31 -9.82
N VAL A 161 -4.92 12.47 -10.78
CA VAL A 161 -6.32 12.23 -11.15
C VAL A 161 -6.80 10.99 -10.40
N PRO A 162 -7.78 11.11 -9.48
CA PRO A 162 -8.31 9.96 -8.78
C PRO A 162 -9.23 9.16 -9.70
N LEU A 163 -8.90 7.90 -9.95
CA LEU A 163 -9.73 6.97 -10.71
C LEU A 163 -10.08 5.75 -9.87
N GLU A 164 -11.22 5.13 -10.18
CA GLU A 164 -11.72 3.92 -9.51
C GLU A 164 -11.17 2.67 -10.20
N VAL A 165 -10.34 1.90 -9.51
CA VAL A 165 -9.95 0.56 -9.92
C VAL A 165 -11.10 -0.38 -9.59
N ARG A 166 -11.56 -1.16 -10.57
CA ARG A 166 -12.72 -2.05 -10.44
C ARG A 166 -12.32 -3.48 -10.15
N THR A 167 -11.17 -3.90 -10.64
CA THR A 167 -10.67 -5.27 -10.50
C THR A 167 -9.26 -5.25 -9.94
N HIS A 168 -8.94 -6.27 -9.16
CA HIS A 168 -7.56 -6.53 -8.77
C HIS A 168 -6.73 -6.82 -10.01
N ASP A 169 -5.54 -6.21 -10.10
CA ASP A 169 -4.58 -6.48 -11.17
C ASP A 169 -3.15 -6.26 -10.69
N TRP A 170 -2.20 -6.76 -11.47
CA TRP A 170 -0.77 -6.58 -11.23
C TRP A 170 -0.31 -5.21 -11.73
N THR A 171 0.60 -4.58 -10.98
CA THR A 171 1.32 -3.40 -11.43
C THR A 171 2.69 -3.80 -11.99
N HIS A 172 3.19 -3.01 -12.93
CA HIS A 172 4.41 -3.30 -13.66
C HIS A 172 5.36 -2.09 -13.68
N TRP A 173 6.67 -2.31 -13.66
CA TRP A 173 7.68 -1.25 -13.78
C TRP A 173 7.75 -0.66 -15.19
N SER A 174 7.23 -1.38 -16.19
CA SER A 174 7.10 -0.96 -17.58
C SER A 174 5.68 -1.23 -18.08
N PRO A 175 5.21 -0.54 -19.13
CA PRO A 175 3.86 -0.72 -19.66
C PRO A 175 3.77 -2.01 -20.51
N ASP A 176 3.91 -3.16 -19.85
CA ASP A 176 3.78 -4.47 -20.46
C ASP A 176 3.31 -5.51 -19.43
N PRO A 177 2.70 -6.63 -19.86
CA PRO A 177 2.14 -7.61 -18.94
C PRO A 177 3.13 -8.72 -18.55
N ARG A 178 4.44 -8.52 -18.75
CA ARG A 178 5.42 -9.59 -18.49
C ARG A 178 5.57 -9.79 -16.99
N ASN A 179 5.71 -11.05 -16.58
CA ASN A 179 5.95 -11.36 -15.16
C ASN A 179 7.26 -10.75 -14.64
N GLU A 180 8.27 -10.61 -15.49
CA GLU A 180 9.58 -10.03 -15.15
C GLU A 180 9.49 -8.55 -14.77
N THR A 181 8.44 -7.85 -15.23
CA THR A 181 8.24 -6.43 -14.99
C THR A 181 7.26 -6.19 -13.86
N ARG A 182 6.68 -7.24 -13.27
CA ARG A 182 5.76 -7.15 -12.13
C ARG A 182 6.43 -6.42 -10.97
N ALA A 183 5.80 -5.35 -10.53
CA ALA A 183 6.26 -4.51 -9.42
C ALA A 183 5.48 -4.79 -8.13
N GLY A 184 4.18 -5.06 -8.28
CA GLY A 184 3.25 -5.13 -7.18
C GLY A 184 1.83 -5.34 -7.68
N GLU A 185 0.86 -4.79 -6.97
CA GLU A 185 -0.56 -5.00 -7.23
C GLU A 185 -1.32 -3.70 -7.05
N VAL A 186 -2.44 -3.60 -7.74
CA VAL A 186 -3.48 -2.64 -7.45
C VAL A 186 -4.77 -3.38 -7.13
N TRP A 187 -5.47 -2.92 -6.10
CA TRP A 187 -6.72 -3.51 -5.62
C TRP A 187 -7.90 -2.59 -5.95
N PRO A 188 -9.14 -3.10 -6.01
CA PRO A 188 -10.31 -2.27 -6.23
C PRO A 188 -10.39 -1.09 -5.24
N GLY A 189 -10.82 0.07 -5.72
CA GLY A 189 -10.94 1.32 -4.95
C GLY A 189 -10.37 2.54 -5.67
N ARG A 190 -10.38 3.69 -4.99
CA ARG A 190 -9.87 4.96 -5.55
C ARG A 190 -8.34 5.06 -5.44
N HIS A 191 -7.67 5.22 -6.57
CA HIS A 191 -6.22 5.42 -6.66
C HIS A 191 -5.87 6.69 -7.42
N GLY A 192 -4.70 7.28 -7.10
CA GLY A 192 -4.18 8.45 -7.80
C GLY A 192 -3.35 8.03 -9.02
N PHE A 193 -3.74 8.51 -10.19
CA PHE A 193 -3.04 8.29 -11.45
C PHE A 193 -2.38 9.57 -11.95
N VAL A 194 -1.27 9.43 -12.66
CA VAL A 194 -0.44 10.55 -13.11
C VAL A 194 -0.64 10.82 -14.60
N CYS A 195 -0.54 9.79 -15.43
CA CYS A 195 -0.61 9.87 -16.88
C CYS A 195 -0.97 8.52 -17.50
N TRP A 196 -1.24 8.49 -18.80
CA TRP A 196 -1.41 7.26 -19.59
C TRP A 196 -0.32 7.14 -20.66
N THR A 197 -0.02 5.92 -21.10
CA THR A 197 0.90 5.65 -22.20
C THR A 197 0.43 4.46 -23.03
N VAL A 198 1.03 4.27 -24.22
CA VAL A 198 0.85 3.08 -25.05
C VAL A 198 1.98 2.10 -24.76
N GLY A 199 1.63 0.83 -24.56
CA GLY A 199 2.57 -0.22 -24.21
C GLY A 199 2.31 -1.53 -24.95
N THR A 200 2.80 -2.63 -24.37
CA THR A 200 2.48 -3.97 -24.90
C THR A 200 1.01 -4.27 -24.63
N ARG A 201 0.31 -4.84 -25.62
CA ARG A 201 -1.10 -5.20 -25.48
C ARG A 201 -1.31 -6.20 -24.33
N TYR A 202 -2.20 -5.85 -23.42
CA TYR A 202 -2.72 -6.72 -22.37
C TYR A 202 -4.06 -7.28 -22.79
N THR A 203 -4.24 -8.58 -22.59
CA THR A 203 -5.52 -9.27 -22.82
C THR A 203 -6.03 -9.78 -21.48
N TRP A 204 -7.22 -9.33 -21.09
CA TRP A 204 -7.88 -9.84 -19.90
C TRP A 204 -8.65 -11.12 -20.25
N HIS A 205 -8.38 -12.17 -19.49
CA HIS A 205 -9.06 -13.45 -19.58
C HIS A 205 -10.01 -13.59 -18.39
N ASP A 206 -11.21 -14.12 -18.61
CA ASP A 206 -12.08 -14.49 -17.50
C ASP A 206 -11.63 -15.81 -16.83
N ALA A 207 -12.35 -16.23 -15.79
CA ALA A 207 -12.06 -17.47 -15.07
C ALA A 207 -12.12 -18.73 -15.93
N THR A 208 -12.68 -18.66 -17.14
CA THR A 208 -12.73 -19.78 -18.11
C THR A 208 -11.55 -19.76 -19.09
N GLY A 209 -10.69 -18.75 -19.01
CA GLY A 209 -9.58 -18.53 -19.94
C GLY A 209 -10.00 -17.90 -21.27
N THR A 210 -11.23 -17.39 -21.37
CA THR A 210 -11.72 -16.77 -22.60
C THR A 210 -11.29 -15.30 -22.65
N ASP A 211 -10.68 -14.90 -23.77
CA ASP A 211 -10.32 -13.51 -24.07
C ASP A 211 -11.59 -12.65 -24.09
N ARG A 212 -11.66 -11.68 -23.19
CA ARG A 212 -12.82 -10.81 -23.04
C ARG A 212 -12.61 -9.45 -23.69
N THR A 213 -11.44 -8.88 -23.49
CA THR A 213 -11.07 -7.54 -23.97
C THR A 213 -9.55 -7.41 -23.96
N SER A 214 -9.03 -6.61 -24.88
CA SER A 214 -7.61 -6.26 -24.91
C SER A 214 -7.41 -4.76 -25.05
N SER A 215 -6.31 -4.26 -24.53
CA SER A 215 -5.92 -2.85 -24.60
C SER A 215 -4.40 -2.74 -24.59
N ASP A 216 -3.87 -1.77 -25.33
CA ASP A 216 -2.47 -1.36 -25.28
C ASP A 216 -2.26 -0.11 -24.41
N THR A 217 -3.30 0.32 -23.69
CA THR A 217 -3.26 1.51 -22.85
C THR A 217 -2.89 1.15 -21.42
N TRP A 218 -1.87 1.84 -20.91
CA TRP A 218 -1.32 1.66 -19.58
C TRP A 218 -1.40 2.97 -18.80
N LEU A 219 -1.77 2.89 -17.53
CA LEU A 219 -1.93 4.03 -16.64
C LEU A 219 -0.83 4.02 -15.60
N ARG A 220 -0.12 5.14 -15.44
CA ARG A 220 0.93 5.29 -14.44
C ARG A 220 0.32 5.67 -13.10
N LEU A 221 0.52 4.84 -12.08
CA LEU A 221 0.09 5.10 -10.72
C LEU A 221 1.06 6.04 -10.02
N ALA A 222 0.53 6.90 -9.15
CA ALA A 222 1.35 7.65 -8.20
C ALA A 222 2.06 6.71 -7.24
N THR A 223 1.30 5.76 -6.70
CA THR A 223 1.75 4.66 -5.84
C THR A 223 0.85 3.46 -6.09
N ASP A 224 1.41 2.26 -6.16
CA ASP A 224 0.61 1.04 -6.03
C ASP A 224 0.37 0.67 -4.57
N TYR A 225 -0.21 -0.51 -4.36
CA TYR A 225 -0.51 -1.04 -3.05
C TYR A 225 0.74 -1.23 -2.16
N TYR A 226 1.89 -1.54 -2.76
CA TYR A 226 3.14 -1.76 -2.04
C TYR A 226 3.93 -0.46 -1.81
N GLY A 227 3.40 0.69 -2.26
CA GLY A 227 4.07 1.98 -2.20
C GLY A 227 5.10 2.17 -3.32
N ASN A 228 5.15 1.26 -4.30
CA ASN A 228 5.99 1.42 -5.47
C ASN A 228 5.48 2.62 -6.28
N ARG A 229 6.40 3.48 -6.71
CA ARG A 229 6.08 4.68 -7.49
C ARG A 229 6.45 4.48 -8.95
N GLY A 230 5.69 5.12 -9.84
CA GLY A 230 6.00 5.08 -11.27
C GLY A 230 5.78 3.71 -11.91
N VAL A 231 4.90 2.91 -11.31
CA VAL A 231 4.43 1.63 -11.86
C VAL A 231 3.18 1.85 -12.71
N TYR A 232 2.90 0.88 -13.57
CA TYR A 232 1.84 0.92 -14.56
C TYR A 232 0.82 -0.19 -14.30
N VAL A 233 -0.44 0.07 -14.62
CA VAL A 233 -1.50 -0.95 -14.71
C VAL A 233 -2.24 -0.77 -16.03
N SER A 234 -2.79 -1.83 -16.60
CA SER A 234 -3.67 -1.72 -17.76
C SER A 234 -4.93 -0.90 -17.43
N ASP A 235 -5.42 -0.11 -18.40
CA ASP A 235 -6.68 0.62 -18.26
C ASP A 235 -7.90 -0.28 -18.04
N LEU A 236 -7.81 -1.55 -18.43
CA LEU A 236 -8.83 -2.57 -18.19
C LEU A 236 -9.12 -2.81 -16.70
N ALA A 237 -8.17 -2.48 -15.81
CA ALA A 237 -8.39 -2.56 -14.36
C ALA A 237 -9.27 -1.41 -13.82
N VAL A 238 -9.39 -0.30 -14.55
CA VAL A 238 -10.05 0.94 -14.12
C VAL A 238 -11.40 1.13 -14.81
N ALA A 239 -11.45 0.95 -16.13
CA ALA A 239 -12.63 1.25 -16.93
C ALA A 239 -13.23 -0.01 -17.55
N THR A 240 -14.55 0.01 -17.73
CA THR A 240 -15.26 -1.02 -18.51
C THR A 240 -15.15 -0.76 -20.00
N GLU A 241 -14.91 0.49 -20.39
CA GLU A 241 -14.61 0.89 -21.76
C GLU A 241 -13.12 1.24 -21.85
N PRO A 242 -12.38 0.63 -22.79
CA PRO A 242 -11.00 1.03 -23.09
C PRO A 242 -10.95 2.54 -23.41
N GLU A 243 -9.82 3.18 -23.11
CA GLU A 243 -9.54 4.59 -23.42
C GLU A 243 -10.28 5.66 -22.61
N ALA A 244 -11.27 5.32 -21.78
CA ALA A 244 -11.92 6.32 -20.90
C ALA A 244 -10.91 7.13 -20.05
N PRO A 245 -9.83 6.52 -19.51
CA PRO A 245 -8.80 7.28 -18.78
C PRO A 245 -8.02 8.28 -19.65
N LYS A 246 -7.88 8.07 -20.97
CA LYS A 246 -7.19 8.99 -21.88
C LYS A 246 -7.86 10.36 -21.96
N ARG A 247 -9.16 10.45 -21.62
CA ARG A 247 -9.92 11.71 -21.65
C ARG A 247 -9.62 12.62 -20.45
N VAL A 248 -9.09 12.05 -19.37
CA VAL A 248 -8.92 12.75 -18.08
C VAL A 248 -7.48 12.76 -17.60
N LEU A 249 -6.64 11.86 -18.11
CA LEU A 249 -5.20 11.83 -17.85
C LEU A 249 -4.42 12.44 -19.01
N PRO A 250 -3.33 13.18 -18.73
CA PRO A 250 -2.37 13.53 -19.77
C PRO A 250 -1.62 12.28 -20.25
N GLN A 251 -1.05 12.32 -21.45
CA GLN A 251 -0.12 11.30 -21.91
C GLN A 251 1.21 11.45 -21.16
N CYS A 252 1.88 10.34 -20.84
CA CYS A 252 3.22 10.36 -20.24
C CYS A 252 4.24 10.89 -21.26
N ASP A 253 5.20 11.69 -20.77
CA ASP A 253 6.33 12.18 -21.55
C ASP A 253 7.30 11.07 -21.98
#